data_AF-G4U2W3-F1
#
_entry.id   AF-G4U2W3-F1
#
_cell.length_a   1.000
_cell.length_b   1.000
_cell.length_c   1.000
_cell.angle_alpha   90.00
_cell.angle_beta   90.00
_cell.angle_gamma   90.00
#
_symmetry.space_group_name_H-M   'P 1'
#
loop_
_entity.id
_entity.type
_entity.pdbx_description
1 polymer ?
#
loop_
_entity_poly.entity_id
_entity_poly.type
_entity_poly.pdbx_seq_one_letter_code
_entity_poly.pdbx_strand_id
1 'polypeptide(L)'
;MKAEIPANDDLLSFIASIESTLTPSESRHLHQLAAAESTRSQATKHLFQLWTLKEAYFKTLGVGITFELSRIHFDFDTSVLVVDGEPLNRWGIISFGVSSLFSDDVPEKYVAAVCYQRDSSDTETGGVVKWVSVAEDQRLTLVDQHDLIQRVARGFPVVNTS
;
A
#
# COMPACT_ATOMS: atom_id res chain seq x y z
N MET A 1 3.10 5.75 -2.59
CA MET A 1 4.51 5.67 -2.98
C MET A 1 4.66 5.69 -4.48
N LYS A 2 5.81 6.12 -4.98
CA LYS A 2 6.18 6.01 -6.40
C LYS A 2 6.87 4.67 -6.61
N ALA A 3 6.40 3.85 -7.56
CA ALA A 3 6.92 2.52 -7.84
C ALA A 3 8.15 2.57 -8.78
N GLU A 4 9.24 3.14 -8.28
CA GLU A 4 10.43 3.40 -9.08
C GLU A 4 11.69 3.20 -8.23
N ILE A 5 12.63 2.40 -8.73
CA ILE A 5 13.94 2.20 -8.10
C ILE A 5 14.77 3.47 -8.29
N PRO A 6 15.52 3.93 -7.27
CA PRO A 6 16.42 5.07 -7.41
C PRO A 6 17.38 4.89 -8.60
N ALA A 7 17.67 5.96 -9.33
CA ALA A 7 18.42 5.90 -10.59
C ALA A 7 19.84 5.30 -10.47
N ASN A 8 20.42 5.30 -9.26
CA ASN A 8 21.76 4.79 -9.00
C ASN A 8 21.74 3.39 -8.36
N ASP A 9 20.59 2.72 -8.32
CA ASP A 9 20.41 1.44 -7.67
C ASP A 9 19.83 0.41 -8.64
N ASP A 10 20.14 -0.86 -8.42
CA ASP A 10 19.50 -1.96 -9.13
C ASP A 10 18.45 -2.62 -8.22
N LEU A 11 17.45 -3.26 -8.81
CA LEU A 11 16.34 -3.82 -8.03
C LEU A 11 16.81 -4.84 -6.99
N LEU A 12 17.80 -5.68 -7.30
CA LEU A 12 18.27 -6.73 -6.39
C LEU A 12 19.05 -6.12 -5.23
N SER A 13 19.92 -5.15 -5.51
CA SER A 13 20.64 -4.38 -4.48
C SER A 13 19.67 -3.61 -3.59
N PHE A 14 18.63 -3.00 -4.17
CA PHE A 14 17.59 -2.32 -3.41
C PHE A 14 16.84 -3.29 -2.48
N ILE A 15 16.42 -4.47 -2.98
CA ILE A 15 15.77 -5.51 -2.15
C ILE A 15 16.70 -5.93 -1.00
N ALA A 16 17.99 -6.15 -1.27
CA ALA A 16 18.96 -6.51 -0.24
C ALA A 16 19.12 -5.41 0.82
N SER A 17 19.07 -4.13 0.43
CA SER A 17 19.19 -3.00 1.37
C SER A 17 18.04 -2.92 2.39
N ILE A 18 16.87 -3.44 2.03
CA ILE A 18 15.66 -3.40 2.86
C ILE A 18 15.30 -4.77 3.47
N GLU A 19 16.14 -5.78 3.27
CA GLU A 19 15.83 -7.17 3.59
C GLU A 19 15.44 -7.37 5.07
N SER A 20 16.02 -6.58 5.97
CA SER A 20 15.67 -6.58 7.41
C SER A 20 14.20 -6.22 7.71
N THR A 21 13.51 -5.57 6.78
CA THR A 21 12.09 -5.20 6.88
C THR A 21 11.15 -6.24 6.23
N LEU A 22 11.73 -7.26 5.59
CA LEU A 22 11.03 -8.31 4.88
C LEU A 22 11.04 -9.60 5.71
N THR A 23 9.96 -10.36 5.56
CA THR A 23 9.92 -11.75 6.00
C THR A 23 10.63 -12.66 4.97
N PRO A 24 11.07 -13.88 5.34
CA PRO A 24 11.75 -14.77 4.41
C PRO A 24 10.93 -15.15 3.16
N SER A 25 9.60 -15.25 3.29
CA SER A 25 8.70 -15.54 2.16
C SER A 25 8.56 -14.35 1.22
N GLU A 26 8.41 -13.12 1.74
CA GLU A 26 8.38 -11.90 0.94
C GLU A 26 9.70 -11.68 0.21
N SER A 27 10.84 -11.82 0.89
CA SER A 27 12.18 -11.72 0.29
C SER A 27 12.32 -12.73 -0.86
N ARG A 28 11.98 -14.00 -0.61
CA ARG A 28 12.02 -15.05 -1.65
C ARG A 28 11.16 -14.70 -2.86
N HIS A 29 9.92 -14.25 -2.64
CA HIS A 29 9.00 -13.86 -3.71
C HIS A 29 9.56 -12.73 -4.57
N LEU A 30 10.06 -11.67 -3.94
CA LEU A 30 10.65 -10.52 -4.63
C LEU A 30 11.90 -10.92 -5.42
N HIS A 31 12.79 -11.74 -4.83
CA HIS A 31 13.98 -12.24 -5.53
C HIS A 31 13.63 -13.15 -6.72
N GLN A 32 12.62 -14.01 -6.58
CA GLN A 32 12.16 -14.87 -7.69
C GLN A 32 11.64 -14.03 -8.87
N LEU A 33 10.85 -12.99 -8.60
CA LEU A 33 10.37 -12.10 -9.64
C LEU A 33 11.48 -11.20 -10.21
N ALA A 34 12.44 -10.77 -9.40
CA ALA A 34 13.54 -9.91 -9.84
C ALA A 34 14.58 -10.65 -10.69
N ALA A 35 14.64 -11.99 -10.61
CA ALA A 35 15.62 -12.82 -11.30
C ALA A 35 15.52 -12.76 -12.84
N ALA A 36 14.32 -12.60 -13.39
CA ALA A 36 14.11 -12.51 -14.83
C ALA A 36 13.73 -11.09 -15.27
N GLU A 37 14.26 -10.65 -16.42
CA GLU A 37 13.95 -9.33 -16.99
C GLU A 37 12.45 -9.15 -17.24
N SER A 38 11.79 -10.20 -17.74
CA SER A 38 10.36 -10.19 -18.07
C SER A 38 9.45 -9.95 -16.87
N THR A 39 9.91 -10.27 -15.65
CA THR A 39 9.15 -10.12 -14.41
C THR A 39 9.67 -8.98 -13.53
N ARG A 40 10.72 -8.26 -13.96
CA ARG A 40 11.33 -7.20 -13.16
C ARG A 40 10.38 -6.04 -12.86
N SER A 41 9.57 -5.62 -13.84
CA SER A 41 8.54 -4.59 -13.62
C SER A 41 7.52 -5.03 -12.57
N GLN A 42 7.12 -6.31 -12.59
CA GLN A 42 6.22 -6.88 -11.59
C GLN A 42 6.88 -6.95 -10.20
N ALA A 43 8.17 -7.32 -10.13
CA ALA A 43 8.93 -7.31 -8.89
C ALA A 43 8.99 -5.91 -8.26
N THR A 44 9.28 -4.88 -9.05
CA THR A 44 9.23 -3.47 -8.60
C THR A 44 7.84 -3.10 -8.10
N LYS A 45 6.78 -3.44 -8.85
CA LYS A 45 5.40 -3.17 -8.43
C LYS A 45 5.08 -3.83 -7.08
N HIS A 46 5.37 -5.12 -6.94
CA HIS A 46 5.11 -5.90 -5.72
C HIS A 46 5.90 -5.37 -4.52
N LEU A 47 7.15 -4.97 -4.72
CA LEU A 47 7.98 -4.36 -3.69
C LEU A 47 7.32 -3.10 -3.14
N PHE A 48 6.92 -2.16 -4.00
CA PHE A 48 6.33 -0.90 -3.55
C PHE A 48 4.90 -1.07 -3.03
N GLN A 49 4.16 -2.08 -3.52
CA GLN A 49 2.89 -2.49 -2.92
C GLN A 49 3.07 -3.01 -1.51
N LEU A 50 3.99 -3.95 -1.31
CA LEU A 50 4.31 -4.49 0.00
C LEU A 50 4.68 -3.39 0.98
N TRP A 51 5.64 -2.54 0.58
CA TRP A 51 6.08 -1.43 1.40
C TRP A 51 4.90 -0.51 1.76
N THR A 52 4.10 -0.12 0.77
CA THR A 52 2.96 0.79 0.97
C THR A 52 1.88 0.18 1.88
N LEU A 53 1.64 -1.13 1.80
CA LEU A 53 0.72 -1.86 2.67
C LEU A 53 1.20 -1.87 4.12
N LYS A 54 2.47 -2.26 4.34
CA LYS A 54 3.08 -2.22 5.67
C LYS A 54 3.04 -0.81 6.25
N GLU A 55 3.30 0.21 5.41
CA GLU A 55 3.20 1.61 5.82
C GLU A 55 1.82 2.05 6.24
N ALA A 56 0.80 1.72 5.45
CA ALA A 56 -0.56 2.09 5.75
C ALA A 56 -0.99 1.49 7.09
N TYR A 57 -0.67 0.22 7.34
CA TYR A 57 -1.00 -0.43 8.60
C TYR A 57 -0.30 0.22 9.81
N PHE A 58 1.03 0.40 9.78
CA PHE A 58 1.72 0.97 10.95
C PHE A 58 1.30 2.42 11.22
N LYS A 59 0.98 3.20 10.17
CA LYS A 59 0.46 4.57 10.32
C LYS A 59 -0.89 4.59 11.02
N THR A 60 -1.77 3.65 10.68
CA THR A 60 -3.08 3.55 11.34
C THR A 60 -2.97 3.14 12.80
N LEU A 61 -1.95 2.37 13.18
CA LEU A 61 -1.69 2.05 14.60
C LEU A 61 -1.29 3.27 15.44
N GLY A 62 -0.75 4.33 14.83
CA GLY A 62 -0.32 5.55 15.56
C GLY A 62 0.89 5.35 16.48
N VAL A 63 1.64 4.26 16.33
CA VAL A 63 2.75 3.85 17.22
C VAL A 63 4.10 4.50 16.89
N GLY A 64 4.20 5.25 15.80
CA GLY A 64 5.45 5.93 15.40
C GLY A 64 6.52 4.98 14.85
N ILE A 65 7.79 5.39 14.94
CA ILE A 65 8.95 4.74 14.28
C ILE A 65 9.47 3.47 14.95
N THR A 66 8.99 3.14 16.16
CA THR A 66 9.51 2.00 16.95
C THR A 66 8.85 0.67 16.56
N PHE A 67 7.96 0.66 15.58
CA PHE A 67 7.31 -0.55 15.12
C PHE A 67 8.19 -1.28 14.09
N GLU A 68 8.51 -2.53 14.37
CA GLU A 68 9.28 -3.38 13.48
C GLU A 68 8.42 -3.88 12.31
N LEU A 69 8.70 -3.41 11.09
CA LEU A 69 7.96 -3.79 9.88
C LEU A 69 8.05 -5.29 9.54
N SER A 70 9.08 -5.98 10.05
CA SER A 70 9.26 -7.43 9.92
C SER A 70 8.15 -8.23 10.61
N ARG A 71 7.43 -7.64 11.58
CA ARG A 71 6.26 -8.26 12.24
C ARG A 71 5.04 -8.36 11.33
N ILE A 72 4.99 -7.53 10.28
CA ILE A 72 3.94 -7.54 9.28
C ILE A 72 4.40 -8.45 8.14
N HIS A 73 3.58 -9.44 7.83
CA HIS A 73 3.74 -10.34 6.72
C HIS A 73 2.59 -10.15 5.73
N PHE A 74 2.91 -10.00 4.45
CA PHE A 74 1.95 -10.09 3.38
C PHE A 74 2.14 -11.41 2.63
N ASP A 75 1.09 -12.21 2.60
CA ASP A 75 1.03 -13.43 1.80
C ASP A 75 0.57 -13.05 0.38
N PHE A 76 1.47 -13.17 -0.60
CA PHE A 76 1.18 -12.87 -1.99
C PHE A 76 0.24 -13.88 -2.66
N ASP A 77 0.13 -15.11 -2.14
CA ASP A 77 -0.72 -16.16 -2.71
C ASP A 77 -2.18 -15.97 -2.26
N THR A 78 -2.38 -15.62 -0.98
CA THR A 78 -3.71 -15.41 -0.41
C THR A 78 -4.16 -13.95 -0.36
N SER A 79 -3.26 -13.01 -0.64
CA SER A 79 -3.47 -11.56 -0.48
C SER A 79 -3.90 -11.17 0.95
N VAL A 80 -3.38 -11.86 1.97
CA VAL A 80 -3.70 -11.60 3.37
C VAL A 80 -2.53 -10.91 4.07
N LEU A 81 -2.83 -9.85 4.83
CA LEU A 81 -1.89 -9.27 5.79
C LEU A 81 -2.01 -10.00 7.13
N VAL A 82 -0.86 -10.48 7.62
CA VAL A 82 -0.68 -11.22 8.87
C VAL A 82 0.25 -10.41 9.76
N VAL A 83 -0.05 -10.31 11.04
CA VAL A 83 0.80 -9.61 12.01
C VAL A 83 1.05 -10.54 13.19
N ASP A 84 2.32 -10.74 13.53
CA ASP A 84 2.75 -11.67 14.59
C ASP A 84 2.18 -13.09 14.43
N GLY A 85 1.98 -13.55 13.20
CA GLY A 85 1.44 -14.87 12.87
C GLY A 85 -0.08 -14.96 12.78
N GLU A 86 -0.81 -13.89 13.13
CA GLU A 86 -2.28 -13.86 13.08
C GLU A 86 -2.79 -13.01 11.91
N PRO A 87 -3.75 -13.49 11.11
CA PRO A 87 -4.43 -12.66 10.12
C PRO A 87 -4.99 -11.39 10.75
N LEU A 88 -4.93 -10.28 10.03
CA LEU A 88 -5.35 -8.97 10.53
C LEU A 88 -6.89 -8.84 10.61
N ASN A 89 -7.49 -9.60 11.52
CA ASN A 89 -8.92 -9.68 11.74
C ASN A 89 -9.48 -8.32 12.20
N ARG A 90 -10.65 -7.93 11.67
CA ARG A 90 -11.29 -6.61 11.90
C ARG A 90 -10.57 -5.42 11.28
N TRP A 91 -9.77 -5.64 10.25
CA TRP A 91 -9.15 -4.57 9.48
C TRP A 91 -9.56 -4.66 8.02
N GLY A 92 -9.84 -3.50 7.43
CA GLY A 92 -9.99 -3.31 5.99
C GLY A 92 -8.69 -2.75 5.42
N ILE A 93 -8.22 -3.37 4.35
CA ILE A 93 -7.04 -2.90 3.62
C ILE A 93 -7.40 -2.82 2.14
N ILE A 94 -7.15 -1.66 1.55
CA ILE A 94 -7.40 -1.39 0.14
C ILE A 94 -6.10 -0.88 -0.46
N SER A 95 -5.66 -1.48 -1.57
CA SER A 95 -4.51 -1.03 -2.33
C SER A 95 -4.95 -0.54 -3.70
N PHE A 96 -4.40 0.59 -4.11
CA PHE A 96 -4.71 1.29 -5.35
C PHE A 96 -3.46 1.35 -6.23
N GLY A 97 -3.62 0.97 -7.49
CA GLY A 97 -2.71 1.39 -8.56
C GLY A 97 -3.11 2.77 -9.05
N VAL A 98 -2.16 3.71 -9.10
CA VAL A 98 -2.42 5.09 -9.51
C VAL A 98 -1.53 5.41 -10.71
N SER A 99 -2.16 5.46 -11.89
CA SER A 99 -1.53 5.91 -13.12
C SER A 99 -1.37 7.43 -13.12
N SER A 100 -0.33 7.91 -13.81
CA SER A 100 -0.13 9.34 -14.01
C SER A 100 -1.23 9.89 -14.92
N LEU A 101 -2.03 10.84 -14.45
CA LEU A 101 -3.07 11.51 -15.26
C LEU A 101 -2.54 12.20 -16.53
N PHE A 102 -1.24 12.39 -16.64
CA PHE A 102 -0.61 13.10 -17.74
C PHE A 102 -0.27 12.21 -18.93
N SER A 103 -0.48 10.88 -18.84
CA SER A 103 -0.28 9.94 -19.94
C SER A 103 -0.87 8.58 -19.59
N ASP A 104 -1.88 8.15 -20.34
CA ASP A 104 -2.48 6.80 -20.25
C ASP A 104 -1.49 5.68 -20.65
N ASP A 105 -0.36 6.03 -21.29
CA ASP A 105 0.68 5.09 -21.72
C ASP A 105 1.74 4.81 -20.64
N VAL A 106 1.71 5.50 -19.49
CA VAL A 106 2.64 5.21 -18.40
C VAL A 106 1.99 4.20 -17.44
N PRO A 107 2.59 3.01 -17.24
CA PRO A 107 2.09 2.03 -16.27
C PRO A 107 1.96 2.67 -14.88
N GLU A 108 1.06 2.12 -14.05
CA GLU A 108 0.77 2.57 -12.67
C GLU A 108 2.04 2.99 -11.92
N LYS A 109 2.33 4.30 -11.96
CA LYS A 109 3.60 4.85 -11.47
C LYS A 109 3.58 5.01 -9.95
N TYR A 110 2.38 5.07 -9.38
CA TYR A 110 2.18 5.24 -7.96
C TYR A 110 1.33 4.11 -7.40
N VAL A 111 1.61 3.77 -6.16
CA VAL A 111 0.83 2.82 -5.36
C VAL A 111 0.33 3.56 -4.12
N ALA A 112 -0.93 3.39 -3.77
CA ALA A 112 -1.48 3.88 -2.51
C ALA A 112 -2.12 2.72 -1.75
N ALA A 113 -2.12 2.80 -0.43
CA ALA A 113 -2.89 1.88 0.40
C ALA A 113 -3.60 2.63 1.50
N VAL A 114 -4.79 2.16 1.84
CA VAL A 114 -5.60 2.64 2.95
C VAL A 114 -5.84 1.47 3.89
N CYS A 115 -5.56 1.68 5.17
CA CYS A 115 -5.80 0.69 6.22
C CYS A 115 -6.69 1.32 7.29
N TYR A 116 -7.76 0.62 7.68
CA TYR A 116 -8.74 1.09 8.67
C TYR A 116 -9.29 -0.07 9.49
N GLN A 117 -9.71 0.21 10.72
CA GLN A 117 -10.42 -0.77 11.55
C GLN A 117 -11.87 -0.89 11.10
N ARG A 118 -12.38 -2.12 11.02
CA ARG A 118 -13.80 -2.43 10.76
C ARG A 118 -14.52 -2.63 12.09
N ASP A 119 -15.78 -2.21 12.13
CA ASP A 119 -16.66 -2.49 13.26
C ASP A 119 -16.97 -3.99 13.36
N SER A 120 -17.23 -4.43 14.59
CA SER A 120 -17.33 -5.84 15.00
C SER A 120 -18.48 -6.65 14.37
N SER A 121 -19.34 -6.04 13.55
CA SER A 121 -20.49 -6.70 12.92
C SER A 121 -20.17 -7.34 11.56
N ASP A 122 -18.99 -7.08 11.01
CA ASP A 122 -18.59 -7.65 9.71
C ASP A 122 -18.00 -9.05 9.88
N THR A 123 -18.66 -10.06 9.30
CA THR A 123 -18.24 -11.47 9.30
C THR A 123 -17.24 -11.82 8.20
N GLU A 124 -16.79 -10.84 7.40
CA GLU A 124 -15.74 -11.08 6.41
C GLU A 124 -14.40 -11.37 7.09
N THR A 125 -13.69 -12.38 6.60
CA THR A 125 -12.30 -12.70 6.97
C THR A 125 -11.44 -11.44 6.87
N GLY A 126 -10.94 -10.94 8.00
CA GLY A 126 -10.17 -9.70 8.04
C GLY A 126 -8.76 -9.89 7.46
N GLY A 127 -8.13 -8.78 7.07
CA GLY A 127 -6.75 -8.77 6.58
C GLY A 127 -6.59 -9.07 5.09
N VAL A 128 -7.65 -9.48 4.38
CA VAL A 128 -7.63 -9.60 2.92
C VAL A 128 -7.46 -8.21 2.29
N VAL A 129 -6.41 -8.05 1.50
CA VAL A 129 -6.11 -6.82 0.76
C VAL A 129 -6.97 -6.78 -0.50
N LYS A 130 -7.85 -5.79 -0.58
CA LYS A 130 -8.65 -5.52 -1.79
C LYS A 130 -7.81 -4.68 -2.76
N TRP A 131 -7.58 -5.21 -3.96
CA TRP A 131 -6.88 -4.50 -5.03
C TRP A 131 -7.88 -3.75 -5.89
N VAL A 132 -7.81 -2.41 -5.92
CA VAL A 132 -8.73 -1.55 -6.67
C VAL A 132 -7.98 -0.88 -7.82
N SER A 133 -8.33 -1.26 -9.04
CA SER A 133 -7.93 -0.59 -10.28
C SER A 133 -9.05 0.36 -10.72
N VAL A 134 -9.17 1.54 -10.07
CA VAL A 134 -10.05 2.68 -10.43
C VAL A 134 -11.57 2.41 -10.55
N ALA A 135 -12.05 1.17 -10.48
CA ALA A 135 -13.45 0.80 -10.64
C ALA A 135 -14.10 0.32 -9.33
N GLU A 136 -15.28 0.90 -9.08
CA GLU A 136 -16.31 0.65 -8.05
C GLU A 136 -16.07 1.09 -6.60
N ASP A 137 -17.05 1.87 -6.10
CA ASP A 137 -17.37 2.44 -4.77
C ASP A 137 -16.25 3.07 -3.90
N GLN A 138 -15.00 2.66 -4.06
CA GLN A 138 -13.84 3.20 -3.37
C GLN A 138 -12.90 3.82 -4.41
N ARG A 139 -13.00 5.15 -4.56
CA ARG A 139 -12.20 5.91 -5.53
C ARG A 139 -11.33 6.94 -4.84
N LEU A 140 -10.11 7.07 -5.34
CA LEU A 140 -9.29 8.24 -5.07
C LEU A 140 -9.78 9.39 -5.94
N THR A 141 -10.16 10.51 -5.33
CA THR A 141 -10.51 11.74 -6.06
C THR A 141 -9.29 12.63 -6.10
N LEU A 142 -8.88 12.99 -7.31
CA LEU A 142 -7.83 13.98 -7.52
C LEU A 142 -8.42 15.36 -7.33
N VAL A 143 -7.75 16.16 -6.51
CA VAL A 143 -8.17 17.50 -6.15
C VAL A 143 -7.04 18.44 -6.58
N ASP A 144 -7.36 19.40 -7.45
CA ASP A 144 -6.36 20.39 -7.87
C ASP A 144 -6.20 21.51 -6.84
N GLN A 145 -5.24 22.40 -7.08
CA GLN A 145 -4.97 23.52 -6.18
C GLN A 145 -6.18 24.47 -6.06
N HIS A 146 -6.92 24.69 -7.15
CA HIS A 146 -8.09 25.57 -7.14
C HIS A 146 -9.20 24.96 -6.27
N ASP A 147 -9.48 23.66 -6.40
CA ASP A 147 -10.44 22.95 -5.56
C ASP A 147 -10.05 22.97 -4.08
N LEU A 148 -8.76 22.82 -3.75
CA LEU A 148 -8.27 22.94 -2.37
C LEU A 148 -8.53 24.34 -1.81
N ILE A 149 -8.23 25.39 -2.57
CA ILE A 149 -8.46 26.78 -2.17
C ILE A 149 -9.96 27.04 -1.96
N GLN A 150 -10.82 26.52 -2.86
CA GLN A 150 -12.27 26.65 -2.74
C GLN A 150 -12.81 25.95 -1.48
N ARG A 151 -12.27 24.77 -1.12
CA ARG A 151 -12.65 24.06 0.11
C ARG A 151 -12.25 24.84 1.36
N VAL A 152 -11.07 25.45 1.37
CA VAL A 152 -10.61 26.30 2.48
C VAL A 152 -11.46 27.57 2.58
N ALA A 153 -11.73 28.24 1.45
CA ALA A 153 -12.50 29.48 1.41
C ALA A 153 -13.96 29.32 1.84
N ARG A 154 -14.55 28.13 1.64
CA ARG A 154 -15.92 27.81 2.08
C ARG A 154 -16.04 27.53 3.59
N GLY A 155 -14.91 27.42 4.30
CA GLY A 155 -14.86 27.02 5.71
C GLY A 155 -15.16 25.53 5.88
N PHE A 156 -14.42 24.85 6.74
CA PHE A 156 -14.81 23.50 7.17
C PHE A 156 -16.17 23.61 7.89
N PRO A 157 -17.18 22.78 7.55
CA PRO A 157 -18.37 22.72 8.40
C PRO A 157 -17.90 22.30 9.79
N VAL A 158 -18.11 23.17 10.78
CA VAL A 158 -17.97 22.82 12.19
C VAL A 158 -19.07 21.80 12.46
N VAL A 159 -18.70 20.53 12.62
CA VAL A 159 -19.61 19.53 13.17
C VAL A 159 -19.79 19.91 14.64
N ASN A 160 -20.85 20.64 14.95
CA ASN A 160 -21.30 20.79 16.32
C ASN A 160 -21.75 19.42 16.82
N THR A 161 -20.91 18.77 17.61
CA THR A 161 -21.33 17.64 18.45
C THR A 161 -22.12 18.22 19.62
N SER A 162 -23.44 18.19 19.51
CA SER A 162 -24.38 18.32 20.63
C SER A 162 -24.80 16.95 21.10
#